data_AF-A0A9D1ST15-F1
#
_entry.id   AF-A0A9D1ST15-F1
#
_cell.length_a   1.000
_cell.length_b   1.000
_cell.length_c   1.000
_cell.angle_alpha   90.00
_cell.angle_beta   90.00
_cell.angle_gamma   90.00
#
_symmetry.space_group_name_H-M   'P 1'
#
loop_
_entity.id
_entity.type
_entity.pdbx_description
1 polymer ?
#
loop_
_entity_poly.entity_id
_entity_poly.type
_entity_poly.pdbx_seq_one_letter_code
_entity_poly.pdbx_strand_id
1 'polypeptide(L)' 'HAIRAAIDEALRCKETGRAETIVFGLTGTGYFDMTAYARFHDGEMTDYIPTDEEIAASLAQTPHFPGNEA' A
#
# COMPACT_ATOMS: atom_id res chain seq x y z
N HIS A 1 5.90 -1.62 0.12
CA HIS A 1 5.56 -2.98 -0.38
C HIS A 1 6.57 -3.52 -1.38
N ALA A 2 6.60 -3.06 -2.64
CA ALA A 2 7.49 -3.60 -3.67
C ALA A 2 8.99 -3.55 -3.30
N ILE A 3 9.45 -2.43 -2.71
CA ILE A 3 10.83 -2.28 -2.21
C ILE A 3 11.16 -3.36 -1.17
N ARG A 4 10.25 -3.64 -0.23
CA ARG A 4 10.47 -4.66 0.81
C ARG A 4 10.61 -6.05 0.18
N ALA A 5 9.73 -6.41 -0.75
CA ALA A 5 9.82 -7.68 -1.47
C ALA A 5 11.14 -7.81 -2.27
N ALA A 6 11.59 -6.72 -2.89
CA ALA A 6 12.89 -6.70 -3.58
C ALA A 6 14.07 -6.90 -2.63
N ILE A 7 14.01 -6.35 -1.40
CA ILE A 7 15.01 -6.58 -0.36
C ILE A 7 14.98 -8.04 0.10
N ASP A 8 13.80 -8.59 0.36
CA ASP A 8 13.66 -10.00 0.78
C ASP A 8 14.24 -10.95 -0.27
N GLU A 9 14.02 -10.67 -1.56
CA GLU A 9 14.60 -11.43 -2.67
C GLU A 9 16.13 -11.27 -2.75
N ALA A 10 16.65 -10.06 -2.49
CA ALA A 10 18.09 -9.83 -2.43
C ALA A 10 18.76 -10.60 -1.27
N LEU A 11 18.08 -10.72 -0.12
CA LEU A 11 18.53 -11.54 1.00
C LEU A 11 18.55 -13.02 0.64
N ARG A 12 17.51 -13.52 -0.06
CA ARG A 12 17.48 -14.90 -0.58
C ARG A 12 18.64 -15.18 -1.53
N CYS A 13 18.93 -14.26 -2.45
CA CYS A 13 20.08 -14.36 -3.37
C CYS A 13 21.41 -14.43 -2.61
N LYS A 14 21.56 -13.61 -1.56
CA LYS A 14 22.74 -13.63 -0.68
C LYS A 14 22.91 -14.97 0.04
N GLU A 15 21.84 -15.52 0.61
CA GLU A 15 21.85 -16.81 1.32
C GLU A 15 22.15 -17.99 0.38
N THR A 16 21.63 -17.94 -0.84
CA THR A 16 21.79 -19.00 -1.84
C THR A 16 23.05 -18.85 -2.70
N GLY A 17 23.77 -17.72 -2.60
CA GLY A 17 24.93 -17.42 -3.43
C GLY A 17 24.61 -17.20 -4.91
N ARG A 18 23.35 -16.98 -5.26
CA ARG A 18 22.91 -16.79 -6.66
C ARG A 18 22.95 -15.31 -7.04
N ALA A 19 23.60 -15.02 -8.16
CA ALA A 19 23.55 -13.71 -8.78
C ALA A 19 22.33 -13.60 -9.69
N GLU A 20 21.35 -12.77 -9.33
CA GLU A 20 20.11 -12.57 -10.07
C GLU A 20 19.80 -11.07 -10.21
N THR A 21 19.17 -10.70 -11.32
CA THR A 21 18.69 -9.33 -11.55
C THR A 21 17.27 -9.20 -11.04
N ILE A 22 17.05 -8.31 -10.06
CA ILE A 22 15.74 -8.05 -9.47
C ILE A 22 15.17 -6.77 -10.09
N VAL A 23 14.07 -6.90 -10.83
CA VAL A 23 13.30 -5.77 -11.37
C VAL A 23 12.05 -5.59 -10.50
N PHE A 24 11.83 -4.39 -10.00
CA PHE A 24 10.62 -4.07 -9.24
C PHE A 24 10.06 -2.70 -9.66
N GLY A 25 8.75 -2.53 -9.52
CA GLY A 25 8.06 -1.29 -9.85
C GLY A 25 8.23 -0.24 -8.75
N LEU A 26 8.95 0.84 -9.05
CA LEU A 26 8.93 2.06 -8.24
C LEU A 26 7.84 2.98 -8.80
N THR A 27 6.63 2.88 -8.24
CA THR A 27 5.41 3.45 -8.83
C THR A 27 5.21 4.94 -8.56
N GLY A 28 6.04 5.58 -7.73
CA GLY A 28 5.89 6.99 -7.39
C GLY A 28 6.88 7.47 -6.32
N THR A 29 6.70 8.73 -5.90
CA THR A 29 7.44 9.38 -4.81
C THR A 29 6.54 9.57 -3.59
N GLY A 30 7.11 9.44 -2.39
CA GLY A 30 6.41 9.65 -1.13
C GLY A 30 6.31 11.11 -0.69
N TYR A 31 6.59 12.08 -1.57
CA TYR A 31 6.70 13.51 -1.21
C TYR A 31 5.44 14.06 -0.51
N PHE A 32 4.25 13.65 -0.96
CA PHE A 32 2.99 14.07 -0.36
C PHE A 32 2.52 13.16 0.79
N ASP A 33 3.22 12.04 1.03
CA ASP A 33 2.87 11.04 2.05
C ASP A 33 3.64 11.25 3.37
N MET A 34 4.43 12.32 3.48
CA MET A 34 5.30 12.55 4.64
C MET A 34 4.56 12.65 5.97
N THR A 35 3.31 13.12 5.97
CA THR A 35 2.46 13.12 7.18
C THR A 35 2.15 11.70 7.65
N ALA A 36 1.84 10.79 6.72
CA ALA A 36 1.62 9.39 7.06
C ALA A 36 2.92 8.74 7.56
N TYR A 37 4.06 9.07 6.95
CA TYR A 37 5.37 8.62 7.40
C TYR A 37 5.68 9.06 8.84
N ALA A 38 5.41 10.33 9.18
CA ALA A 38 5.59 10.86 10.53
C ALA A 38 4.70 10.12 11.54
N ARG A 39 3.39 10.01 11.28
CA ARG A 39 2.46 9.28 12.17
C ARG A 39 2.88 7.83 12.42
N PHE A 40 3.42 7.15 11.40
CA PHE A 40 3.93 5.80 11.58
C PHE A 40 5.12 5.76 12.54
N HIS A 41 6.10 6.65 12.37
CA HIS A 41 7.29 6.70 13.23
C HIS A 41 7.01 7.18 14.65
N ASP A 42 6.04 8.10 14.80
CA ASP A 42 5.59 8.60 16.09
C ASP A 42 4.67 7.61 16.81
N GLY A 43 4.30 6.49 16.17
CA GLY A 43 3.42 5.46 16.74
C GLY A 43 1.94 5.87 16.80
N GLU A 44 1.55 6.93 16.07
CA GLU A 44 0.19 7.47 16.01
C GLU A 44 -0.66 6.83 14.90
N MET A 45 -0.05 6.05 14.00
CA MET A 45 -0.77 5.35 12.94
C MET A 45 -1.51 4.14 13.50
N THR A 46 -2.84 4.12 13.34
CA THR A 46 -3.71 3.04 13.82
C THR A 46 -4.45 2.38 12.68
N ASP A 47 -4.63 1.06 12.77
CA ASP A 47 -5.52 0.35 11.89
C ASP A 47 -6.98 0.67 12.23
N TYR A 48 -7.75 1.07 11.21
CA TYR A 48 -9.18 1.30 11.32
C TYR A 48 -9.92 0.37 10.37
N ILE A 49 -10.81 -0.45 10.93
CA ILE A 49 -11.71 -1.29 10.15
C ILE A 49 -13.06 -0.57 10.12
N PRO A 50 -13.50 -0.04 8.97
CA PRO A 50 -14.79 0.63 8.88
C PRO A 50 -15.94 -0.34 9.16
N THR A 51 -16.99 0.18 9.78
CA THR A 51 -18.24 -0.56 10.02
C THR A 51 -19.06 -0.70 8.74
N ASP A 52 -19.96 -1.68 8.70
CA ASP A 52 -20.89 -1.87 7.58
C ASP A 52 -21.73 -0.61 7.31
N GLU A 53 -22.09 0.13 8.36
CA GLU A 53 -22.87 1.38 8.29
C GLU A 53 -22.06 2.49 7.60
N GLU A 54 -20.78 2.65 7.93
CA GLU A 54 -19.90 3.64 7.28
C GLU A 54 -19.61 3.28 5.83
N ILE A 55 -19.42 1.99 5.54
CA ILE A 55 -19.26 1.49 4.17
C ILE A 55 -20.52 1.83 3.36
N ALA A 56 -21.71 1.50 3.88
CA ALA A 56 -22.98 1.79 3.23
C ALA A 56 -23.18 3.29 2.98
N ALA A 57 -22.86 4.13 3.98
CA ALA A 57 -22.95 5.59 3.86
C ALA A 57 -21.99 6.15 2.80
N SER A 58 -20.77 5.60 2.68
CA SER A 58 -19.80 5.97 1.64
C SER A 58 -20.27 5.53 0.25
N LEU A 59 -20.81 4.32 0.11
CA LEU A 59 -21.31 3.80 -1.15
C LEU A 59 -22.51 4.62 -1.66
N ALA A 60 -23.40 5.04 -0.78
CA ALA A 60 -24.55 5.89 -1.14
C ALA A 60 -24.17 7.26 -1.72
N GLN A 61 -22.94 7.75 -1.47
CA GLN A 61 -22.41 9.00 -2.03
C GLN A 61 -21.69 8.78 -3.37
N THR A 62 -21.49 7.54 -3.78
CA THR A 62 -20.79 7.23 -5.03
C THR A 62 -21.68 7.59 -6.22
N PRO A 63 -21.18 8.35 -7.22
CA PRO A 63 -21.97 8.71 -8.39
C PRO A 63 -22.42 7.48 -9.18
N HIS A 64 -23.70 7.44 -9.58
CA HIS A 64 -24.23 6.41 -10.47
C HIS A 64 -24.17 6.87 -11.93
N PHE A 65 -23.67 6.00 -12.79
CA PHE A 65 -23.59 6.19 -14.23
C PHE A 65 -23.73 4.84 -14.95
N PRO A 66 -24.08 4.84 -16.25
CA PRO A 66 -24.19 3.60 -17.01
C PRO A 66 -22.87 2.80 -16.95
N GLY A 67 -22.93 1.59 -16.40
CA GLY A 67 -21.77 0.69 -16.23
C GLY A 67 -21.23 0.55 -14.80
N ASN A 68 -21.78 1.27 -13.81
CA ASN A 68 -21.51 1.02 -12.38
C ASN A 68 -22.80 0.79 -11.57
N GLU A 69 -23.81 0.23 -12.22
CA GLU A 69 -25.06 -0.18 -11.60
C GLU A 69 -24.75 -1.38 -10.69
N ALA A 70 -24.93 -1.18 -9.38
CA ALA A 70 -24.68 -2.18 -8.34
C ALA A 70 -25.80 -3.23 -8.27
#